data_AF-A0A7Y8HJZ2-F1
#
_entry.id   AF-A0A7Y8HJZ2-F1
#
_cell.length_a   1.000
_cell.length_b   1.000
_cell.length_c   1.000
_cell.angle_alpha   90.00
_cell.angle_beta   90.00
_cell.angle_gamma   90.00
#
_symmetry.space_group_name_H-M   'P 1'
#
loop_
_entity.id
_entity.type
_entity.pdbx_description
1 polymer ?
#
loop_
_entity_poly.entity_id
_entity_poly.type
_entity_poly.pdbx_seq_one_letter_code
_entity_poly.pdbx_strand_id
1 'polypeptide(L)'
;MFNNHEYDYVFLEYDMFQGKQFLKEVLYKKIEQKMVVLTESIFCSEDNGCNYCDINYNKIRITKPFVFKNILNVINDWENTVCKKDCIQENDLKMATI
;
A
#
# COMPACT_ATOMS: atom_id res chain seq x y z
N MET A 1 -17.65 -9.51 3.74
CA MET A 1 -17.43 -9.61 2.28
C MET A 1 -16.05 -10.16 1.89
N PHE A 2 -15.08 -10.29 2.81
CA PHE A 2 -13.73 -10.87 2.53
C PHE A 2 -13.47 -12.26 3.16
N ASN A 3 -14.46 -12.81 3.86
CA ASN A 3 -14.27 -14.04 4.65
C ASN A 3 -14.47 -15.34 3.85
N ASN A 4 -15.14 -15.27 2.70
CA ASN A 4 -15.57 -16.47 1.96
C ASN A 4 -14.97 -16.58 0.55
N HIS A 5 -14.19 -15.60 0.12
CA HIS A 5 -13.48 -15.62 -1.16
C HIS A 5 -12.06 -15.11 -0.95
N GLU A 6 -11.11 -15.79 -1.57
CA GLU A 6 -9.72 -15.37 -1.68
C GLU A 6 -9.53 -14.71 -3.04
N TYR A 7 -8.89 -13.55 -3.04
CA TYR A 7 -8.59 -12.79 -4.24
C TYR A 7 -7.09 -12.82 -4.45
N ASP A 8 -6.63 -13.06 -5.67
CA ASP A 8 -5.19 -13.05 -5.95
C ASP A 8 -4.57 -11.67 -5.76
N TYR A 9 -5.31 -10.60 -6.10
CA TYR A 9 -4.91 -9.21 -5.95
C TYR A 9 -6.11 -8.35 -5.57
N VAL A 10 -5.88 -7.32 -4.75
CA VAL A 10 -6.88 -6.32 -4.40
C VAL A 10 -6.34 -4.94 -4.72
N PHE A 11 -6.94 -4.28 -5.71
CA PHE A 11 -6.64 -2.89 -6.02
C PHE A 11 -7.51 -1.97 -5.17
N LEU A 12 -6.88 -1.07 -4.44
CA LEU A 12 -7.54 -0.22 -3.46
C LEU A 12 -7.20 1.24 -3.70
N GLU A 13 -8.22 2.07 -3.86
CA GLU A 13 -8.08 3.52 -3.79
C GLU A 13 -7.87 3.95 -2.33
N TYR A 14 -6.66 4.39 -1.98
CA TYR A 14 -6.27 4.66 -0.60
C TYR A 14 -6.75 6.01 -0.07
N ASP A 15 -6.81 7.02 -0.94
CA ASP A 15 -6.97 8.40 -0.48
C ASP A 15 -8.37 8.67 0.05
N MET A 16 -9.30 7.75 -0.20
CA MET A 16 -10.63 7.74 0.37
C MET A 16 -10.63 7.19 1.81
N PHE A 17 -11.44 7.78 2.69
CA PHE A 17 -11.58 7.33 4.08
C PHE A 17 -11.88 5.82 4.19
N GLN A 18 -12.81 5.32 3.36
CA GLN A 18 -13.17 3.90 3.31
C GLN A 18 -11.99 3.04 2.87
N GLY A 19 -11.14 3.53 1.95
CA GLY A 19 -9.93 2.85 1.51
C GLY A 19 -8.95 2.63 2.66
N LYS A 20 -8.69 3.69 3.44
CA LYS A 20 -7.81 3.60 4.62
C LYS A 20 -8.31 2.60 5.64
N GLN A 21 -9.60 2.64 5.97
CA GLN A 21 -10.23 1.71 6.93
C GLN A 21 -10.17 0.27 6.40
N PHE A 22 -10.47 0.08 5.12
CA PHE A 22 -10.43 -1.24 4.50
C PHE A 22 -9.03 -1.85 4.50
N LEU A 23 -8.00 -1.07 4.14
CA LEU A 23 -6.61 -1.53 4.19
C LEU A 23 -6.25 -1.99 5.61
N LYS A 24 -6.57 -1.20 6.63
CA LYS A 24 -6.30 -1.54 8.03
C LYS A 24 -6.96 -2.86 8.44
N GLU A 25 -8.21 -3.06 8.07
CA GLU A 25 -8.95 -4.30 8.34
C GLU A 25 -8.33 -5.52 7.65
N VAL A 26 -7.93 -5.38 6.38
CA VAL A 26 -7.27 -6.48 5.64
C VAL A 26 -5.92 -6.81 6.24
N LEU A 27 -5.08 -5.80 6.51
CA LEU A 27 -3.76 -6.03 7.12
C LEU A 27 -3.86 -6.69 8.50
N TYR A 28 -4.92 -6.42 9.26
CA TYR A 28 -5.17 -7.05 10.55
C TYR A 28 -5.67 -8.50 10.42
N LYS A 29 -6.52 -8.80 9.43
CA LYS A 29 -7.20 -10.12 9.32
C LYS A 29 -6.52 -11.10 8.37
N LYS A 30 -5.86 -10.60 7.32
CA LYS A 30 -5.31 -11.36 6.21
C LYS A 30 -4.05 -10.70 5.68
N ILE A 31 -2.98 -10.75 6.48
CA ILE A 31 -1.71 -10.06 6.20
C ILE A 31 -1.02 -10.53 4.90
N GLU A 32 -1.30 -11.77 4.48
CA GLU A 32 -0.77 -12.38 3.25
C GLU A 32 -1.51 -11.94 1.98
N GLN A 33 -2.66 -11.27 2.08
CA GLN A 33 -3.42 -10.79 0.94
C GLN A 33 -2.57 -9.80 0.12
N LYS A 34 -2.38 -10.08 -1.18
CA LYS A 34 -1.70 -9.15 -2.10
C LYS A 34 -2.55 -7.90 -2.30
N MET A 35 -2.08 -6.79 -1.75
CA MET A 35 -2.75 -5.49 -1.80
C MET A 35 -2.01 -4.54 -2.74
N VAL A 36 -2.71 -3.97 -3.72
CA VAL A 36 -2.20 -2.87 -4.55
C VAL A 36 -2.90 -1.59 -4.16
N VAL A 37 -2.15 -0.68 -3.56
CA VAL A 37 -2.66 0.57 -3.02
C VAL A 37 -2.39 1.70 -3.99
N LEU A 38 -3.45 2.31 -4.53
CA LEU A 38 -3.41 3.45 -5.43
C LEU A 38 -3.55 4.72 -4.60
N THR A 39 -2.63 5.67 -4.76
CA THR A 39 -2.63 6.89 -3.93
C THR A 39 -1.95 8.06 -4.62
N GLU A 40 -2.38 9.28 -4.36
CA GLU A 40 -1.69 10.54 -4.68
C GLU A 40 -0.64 10.90 -3.62
N SER A 41 -0.70 10.24 -2.46
CA SER A 41 0.11 10.54 -1.29
C SER A 41 1.46 9.83 -1.32
N ILE A 42 2.51 10.58 -0.94
CA ILE A 42 3.83 10.02 -0.60
C ILE A 42 3.94 9.61 0.87
N PHE A 43 2.94 9.89 1.69
CA PHE A 43 2.95 9.54 3.11
C PHE A 43 2.85 8.02 3.29
N CYS A 44 3.53 7.48 4.31
CA CYS A 44 3.35 6.09 4.72
C CYS A 44 1.86 5.86 5.05
N SER A 45 1.26 4.86 4.41
CA SER A 45 -0.13 4.47 4.65
C SER A 45 -0.32 3.69 5.97
N GLU A 46 0.77 3.49 6.73
CA GLU A 46 0.90 2.61 7.88
C GLU A 46 1.55 3.31 9.07
N ASP A 47 1.06 2.96 10.26
CA ASP A 47 1.53 3.51 11.54
C ASP A 47 2.98 3.10 11.88
N ASN A 48 3.45 1.94 11.40
CA ASN A 48 4.77 1.37 11.74
C ASN A 48 5.89 1.79 10.78
N GLY A 49 5.60 2.71 9.85
CA GLY A 49 6.56 3.13 8.84
C GLY A 49 6.86 2.05 7.79
N CYS A 50 7.76 2.40 6.88
CA CYS A 50 7.77 1.74 5.59
C CYS A 50 8.72 0.55 5.47
N ASN A 51 9.78 0.50 6.28
CA ASN A 51 10.56 -0.73 6.47
C ASN A 51 9.71 -1.85 7.10
N TYR A 52 8.80 -1.51 8.01
CA TYR A 52 7.89 -2.49 8.59
C TYR A 52 6.92 -3.03 7.53
N CYS A 53 6.38 -2.14 6.69
CA CYS A 53 5.48 -2.51 5.60
C CYS A 53 6.14 -3.52 4.64
N ASP A 54 7.37 -3.25 4.19
CA ASP A 54 8.07 -4.11 3.22
C ASP A 54 8.32 -5.53 3.74
N ILE A 55 8.51 -5.67 5.06
CA ILE A 55 8.82 -6.96 5.69
C ILE A 55 7.55 -7.72 6.09
N ASN A 56 6.51 -7.00 6.52
CA ASN A 56 5.37 -7.62 7.20
C ASN A 56 4.10 -7.64 6.36
N TYR A 57 3.97 -6.80 5.34
CA TYR A 57 2.74 -6.68 4.56
C TYR A 57 2.94 -7.07 3.10
N ASN A 58 2.06 -7.92 2.58
CA ASN A 58 2.08 -8.30 1.16
C ASN A 58 1.43 -7.20 0.30
N LYS A 59 2.08 -6.03 0.23
CA LYS A 59 1.47 -4.81 -0.31
C LYS A 59 2.43 -4.05 -1.22
N ILE A 60 1.91 -3.56 -2.35
CA ILE A 60 2.60 -2.65 -3.26
C ILE A 60 1.80 -1.35 -3.37
N ARG A 61 2.51 -0.22 -3.39
CA ARG A 61 1.94 1.11 -3.63
C ARG A 61 2.21 1.55 -5.08
N ILE A 62 1.18 2.06 -5.74
CA ILE A 62 1.28 2.77 -7.01
C ILE A 62 0.87 4.22 -6.77
N THR A 63 1.84 5.13 -6.88
CA THR A 63 1.58 6.57 -6.77
C THR A 63 1.00 7.10 -8.08
N LYS A 64 -0.03 7.94 -7.98
CA LYS A 64 -0.65 8.65 -9.09
C LYS A 64 0.18 9.89 -9.49
N PRO A 65 0.14 10.31 -10.77
CA PRO A 65 -0.56 9.65 -11.87
C PRO A 65 0.19 8.37 -12.29
N PHE A 66 -0.57 7.32 -12.61
CA PHE A 66 -0.02 6.07 -13.14
C PHE A 66 -0.61 5.77 -14.52
N VAL A 67 0.13 4.98 -15.31
CA VAL A 67 -0.34 4.44 -16.59
C VAL A 67 -0.61 2.95 -16.45
N PHE A 68 -1.37 2.39 -17.40
CA PHE A 68 -1.74 0.97 -17.39
C PHE A 68 -0.54 0.02 -17.27
N LYS A 69 0.62 0.39 -17.84
CA LYS A 69 1.86 -0.38 -17.71
C LYS A 69 2.31 -0.57 -16.26
N ASN A 70 2.06 0.41 -15.37
CA ASN A 70 2.39 0.27 -13.95
C ASN A 70 1.61 -0.88 -13.32
N ILE A 71 0.32 -1.01 -13.62
CA ILE A 71 -0.52 -2.11 -13.12
C ILE A 71 -0.02 -3.46 -13.65
N LEU A 72 0.24 -3.55 -14.97
CA LEU A 72 0.73 -4.78 -15.58
C LEU A 72 2.06 -5.25 -14.98
N ASN A 73 2.97 -4.31 -14.67
CA ASN A 73 4.24 -4.65 -14.04
C ASN A 73 4.02 -5.28 -12.66
N VAL A 74 3.12 -4.72 -11.85
CA VAL A 74 2.80 -5.26 -10.50
C VAL A 74 2.23 -6.68 -10.59
N ILE A 75 1.34 -6.94 -11.55
CA ILE A 75 0.72 -8.25 -11.73
C ILE A 75 1.75 -9.28 -12.23
N ASN A 76 2.51 -8.92 -13.26
CA ASN A 76 3.43 -9.85 -13.93
C ASN A 76 4.73 -10.09 -13.16
N ASP A 77 5.11 -9.17 -12.28
CA ASP A 77 6.42 -9.16 -11.62
C ASP A 77 6.31 -8.82 -10.13
N TRP A 78 5.29 -9.38 -9.46
CA TRP A 78 4.98 -9.10 -8.05
C TRP A 78 6.20 -9.25 -7.14
N GLU A 79 6.91 -10.38 -7.23
CA GLU A 79 8.02 -10.74 -6.34
C GLU A 79 9.22 -9.79 -6.47
N ASN A 80 9.43 -9.18 -7.65
CA ASN A 80 10.50 -8.22 -7.87
C ASN A 80 10.04 -6.76 -7.76
N THR A 81 8.73 -6.54 -7.63
CA THR A 81 8.18 -5.20 -7.46
C THR A 81 8.34 -4.76 -6.01
N VAL A 82 9.44 -4.05 -5.75
CA VAL A 82 9.69 -3.45 -4.44
C VAL A 82 8.68 -2.34 -4.20
N CYS A 83 8.04 -2.34 -3.04
CA CYS A 83 7.30 -1.18 -2.57
C CYS A 83 8.32 -0.03 -2.43
N LYS A 84 8.23 0.97 -3.31
CA LYS A 84 9.21 2.08 -3.28
C LYS A 84 9.16 2.74 -1.92
N LYS A 85 10.32 2.76 -1.25
CA LYS A 85 10.60 3.37 0.07
C LYS A 85 10.35 4.88 0.13
N ASP A 86 9.76 5.49 -0.90
CA ASP A 86 9.51 6.92 -1.04
C ASP A 86 8.34 7.34 -0.14
N CYS A 87 8.55 7.18 1.15
CA CYS A 87 7.50 7.08 2.13
C CYS A 87 7.91 7.91 3.34
N ILE A 88 7.39 9.13 3.40
CA ILE A 88 7.70 10.06 4.48
C ILE A 88 6.71 9.77 5.62
N GLN A 89 7.21 9.56 6.85
CA GLN A 89 6.31 9.56 8.00
C GLN A 89 5.87 11.01 8.26
N GLU A 90 4.59 11.25 8.57
CA GLU A 90 4.12 12.61 8.91
C GLU A 90 4.94 13.26 10.04
N ASN A 91 5.54 12.46 10.92
CA ASN A 91 6.40 12.93 12.01
C ASN A 91 7.77 13.44 11.53
N ASP A 92 8.29 12.96 10.41
CA ASP A 92 9.61 13.35 9.90
C ASP A 92 9.59 14.78 9.31
N LEU A 93 8.45 15.23 8.79
CA LEU A 93 8.27 16.61 8.27
C LEU A 93 8.15 17.65 9.39
N LYS A 94 7.60 17.28 10.55
CA LYS A 94 7.50 18.19 11.70
C LYS A 94 8.86 18.52 12.31
N MET A 95 9.86 17.65 12.14
CA MET A 95 11.23 17.91 12.61
C MET A 95 12.09 18.70 11.62
N ALA A 96 11.70 18.79 10.35
CA ALA A 96 12.43 19.54 9.33
C ALA A 96 12.02 21.03 9.24
N THR A 97 11.08 21.48 10.07
CA THR A 97 10.52 22.85 10.07
C THR A 97 10.88 23.63 11.34
N ILE A 98 12.15 23.54 11.78
CA ILE A 98 12.72 24.34 12.88
C ILE A 98 13.80 25.26 12.33
#